data_AF-A0A3C0UH17-F1
#
_entry.id   AF-A0A3C0UH17-F1
#
_cell.length_a   1.000
_cell.length_b   1.000
_cell.length_c   1.000
_cell.angle_alpha   90.00
_cell.angle_beta   90.00
_cell.angle_gamma   90.00
#
_symmetry.space_group_name_H-M   'P 1'
#
loop_
_entity.id
_entity.type
_entity.pdbx_description
1 polymer ?
#
loop_
_entity_poly.entity_id
_entity_poly.type
_entity_poly.pdbx_seq_one_letter_code
_entity_poly.pdbx_strand_id
1 'polypeptide(L)'
;IAPSTKIELVVHTVLQGVQYKGGLFLDLLHDEQQLHIKYRISRQCNLALTPWLLNIIDQGIEKGYFHVSHPQTALDFILLMLDFLIVSPPEKMPAELLALRFKMAGTLIEKTLGAQGGTITITL
;
A
#
# COMPACT_ATOMS: atom_id res chain seq x y z
N ILE A 1 11.79 4.60 -15.07
CA ILE A 1 10.71 4.96 -14.13
C ILE A 1 11.33 5.18 -12.76
N ALA A 2 11.00 6.29 -12.10
CA ALA A 2 11.51 6.62 -10.77
C ALA A 2 10.99 5.59 -9.73
N PRO A 3 11.79 5.24 -8.70
CA PRO A 3 11.38 4.34 -7.64
C PRO A 3 10.06 4.73 -6.95
N SER A 4 9.83 6.03 -6.69
CA SER A 4 8.55 6.53 -6.14
C SER A 4 7.35 6.17 -7.04
N THR A 5 7.48 6.33 -8.35
CA THR A 5 6.43 5.96 -9.31
C THR A 5 6.18 4.44 -9.33
N LYS A 6 7.21 3.62 -9.10
CA LYS A 6 7.01 2.16 -8.99
C LYS A 6 6.20 1.81 -7.74
N ILE A 7 6.48 2.46 -6.61
CA ILE A 7 5.69 2.30 -5.37
C ILE A 7 4.24 2.73 -5.63
N GLU A 8 4.03 3.90 -6.22
CA GLU A 8 2.70 4.42 -6.56
C GLU A 8 1.89 3.42 -7.41
N LEU A 9 2.48 2.89 -8.49
CA LEU A 9 1.84 1.89 -9.35
C LEU A 9 1.39 0.64 -8.59
N VAL A 10 2.13 0.25 -7.56
CA VAL A 10 1.82 -0.95 -6.78
C VAL A 10 0.66 -0.70 -5.87
N VAL A 11 0.68 0.45 -5.17
CA VAL A 11 -0.45 0.86 -4.34
C VAL A 11 -1.71 0.90 -5.18
N HIS A 12 -1.65 1.54 -6.34
CA HIS A 12 -2.76 1.59 -7.29
C HIS A 12 -3.23 0.19 -7.73
N THR A 13 -2.31 -0.68 -8.14
CA THR A 13 -2.64 -2.05 -8.59
C THR A 13 -3.30 -2.87 -7.48
N VAL A 14 -2.80 -2.75 -6.25
CA VAL A 14 -3.37 -3.44 -5.08
C VAL A 14 -4.78 -2.92 -4.79
N LEU A 15 -4.97 -1.59 -4.76
CA LEU A 15 -6.29 -0.99 -4.51
C LEU A 15 -7.31 -1.35 -5.58
N GLN A 16 -6.92 -1.32 -6.87
CA GLN A 16 -7.78 -1.74 -7.97
C GLN A 16 -8.11 -3.23 -7.93
N GLY A 17 -7.12 -4.08 -7.59
CA GLY A 17 -7.30 -5.53 -7.47
C GLY A 17 -8.30 -5.89 -6.36
N VAL A 18 -8.29 -5.14 -5.27
CA VAL A 18 -9.24 -5.28 -4.16
C VAL A 18 -10.65 -4.84 -4.55
N GLN A 19 -10.78 -3.85 -5.43
CA GLN A 19 -12.06 -3.40 -5.99
C GLN A 19 -12.57 -4.26 -7.16
N TYR A 20 -11.75 -5.18 -7.68
CA TYR A 20 -12.09 -6.02 -8.82
C TYR A 20 -13.34 -6.87 -8.54
N LYS A 21 -14.24 -6.94 -9.52
CA LYS A 21 -15.61 -7.51 -9.41
C LYS A 21 -16.50 -6.86 -8.34
N GLY A 22 -16.37 -5.55 -8.15
CA GLY A 22 -17.30 -4.78 -7.31
C GLY A 22 -17.14 -5.07 -5.81
N GLY A 23 -15.92 -5.34 -5.36
CA GLY A 23 -15.67 -5.60 -3.94
C GLY A 23 -15.93 -7.03 -3.50
N LEU A 24 -16.19 -8.00 -4.38
CA LEU A 24 -16.42 -9.41 -4.06
C LEU A 24 -15.33 -10.03 -3.15
N PHE A 25 -14.07 -9.60 -3.34
CA PHE A 25 -12.97 -9.97 -2.46
C PHE A 25 -13.10 -9.29 -1.09
N LEU A 26 -13.41 -8.00 -1.03
CA LEU A 26 -13.73 -7.30 0.20
C LEU A 26 -14.92 -7.93 0.93
N ASP A 27 -16.02 -8.26 0.24
CA ASP A 27 -17.22 -8.87 0.81
C ASP A 27 -16.92 -10.20 1.50
N LEU A 28 -16.08 -11.04 0.87
CA LEU A 28 -15.57 -12.28 1.46
C LEU A 28 -14.73 -12.00 2.73
N LEU A 29 -13.99 -10.89 2.75
CA LEU A 29 -13.14 -10.48 3.87
C LEU A 29 -13.88 -9.72 4.99
N HIS A 30 -15.15 -9.35 4.81
CA HIS A 30 -15.99 -8.64 5.79
C HIS A 30 -16.74 -9.57 6.73
N ASP A 31 -16.88 -10.85 6.39
CA ASP A 31 -17.45 -11.83 7.28
C ASP A 31 -16.47 -12.08 8.46
N GLU A 32 -16.85 -11.70 9.68
CA GLU A 32 -16.03 -11.89 10.89
C GLU A 32 -15.64 -13.35 11.10
N GLN A 33 -16.44 -14.30 10.59
CA GLN A 33 -16.10 -15.74 10.63
C GLN A 33 -14.89 -16.09 9.76
N GLN A 34 -14.51 -15.21 8.83
CA GLN A 34 -13.47 -15.44 7.82
C GLN A 34 -12.21 -14.59 8.06
N LEU A 35 -12.07 -13.95 9.23
CA LEU A 35 -10.89 -13.17 9.61
C LEU A 35 -9.57 -13.97 9.45
N HIS A 36 -9.60 -15.27 9.71
CA HIS A 36 -8.47 -16.16 9.54
C HIS A 36 -8.08 -16.38 8.06
N ILE A 37 -9.06 -16.37 7.15
CA ILE A 37 -8.87 -16.45 5.70
C ILE A 37 -8.22 -15.16 5.21
N LYS A 38 -8.74 -14.01 5.66
CA LYS A 38 -8.18 -12.69 5.40
C LYS A 38 -6.71 -12.60 5.76
N TYR A 39 -6.37 -13.02 6.99
CA TYR A 39 -5.00 -13.01 7.47
C TYR A 39 -4.09 -13.91 6.61
N ARG A 40 -4.58 -15.11 6.23
CA ARG A 40 -3.81 -16.01 5.35
C ARG A 40 -3.56 -15.43 3.98
N ILE A 41 -4.55 -14.77 3.37
CA ILE A 41 -4.39 -14.19 2.04
C ILE A 41 -3.49 -12.96 2.08
N SER A 42 -3.73 -12.01 3.01
CA SER A 42 -2.85 -10.83 3.18
C SER A 42 -1.40 -11.28 3.44
N ARG A 43 -1.18 -12.27 4.30
CA ARG A 43 0.16 -12.84 4.53
C ARG A 43 0.78 -13.38 3.25
N GLN A 44 0.04 -14.08 2.38
CA GLN A 44 0.61 -14.58 1.14
C GLN A 44 0.86 -13.50 0.09
N CYS A 45 -0.02 -12.51 -0.01
CA CYS A 45 0.22 -11.34 -0.84
C CYS A 45 1.49 -10.62 -0.38
N ASN A 46 1.67 -10.42 0.93
CA ASN A 46 2.86 -9.79 1.49
C ASN A 46 4.12 -10.61 1.16
N LEU A 47 4.11 -11.93 1.38
CA LEU A 47 5.26 -12.78 1.03
C LEU A 47 5.62 -12.73 -0.46
N ALA A 48 4.62 -12.64 -1.35
CA ALA A 48 4.85 -12.55 -2.79
C ALA A 48 5.37 -11.16 -3.23
N LEU A 49 4.86 -10.08 -2.61
CA LEU A 49 5.22 -8.70 -2.98
C LEU A 49 6.54 -8.24 -2.34
N THR A 50 6.89 -8.77 -1.17
CA THR A 50 8.05 -8.32 -0.38
C THR A 50 9.36 -8.30 -1.16
N PRO A 51 9.79 -9.37 -1.86
CA PRO A 51 11.07 -9.37 -2.57
C PRO A 51 11.13 -8.28 -3.65
N TRP A 52 10.00 -8.04 -4.32
CA TRP A 52 9.92 -7.08 -5.40
C TRP A 52 9.85 -5.63 -4.88
N LEU A 53 9.13 -5.40 -3.77
CA LEU A 53 9.07 -4.10 -3.11
C LEU A 53 10.41 -3.72 -2.47
N LEU A 54 11.10 -4.66 -1.81
CA LEU A 54 12.45 -4.44 -1.28
C LEU A 54 13.40 -4.00 -2.38
N ASN A 55 13.40 -4.70 -3.52
CA ASN A 55 14.22 -4.34 -4.66
C ASN A 55 13.95 -2.92 -5.18
N ILE A 56 12.72 -2.41 -5.09
CA ILE A 56 12.40 -1.02 -5.44
C ILE A 56 12.96 -0.05 -4.42
N ILE A 57 12.86 -0.37 -3.13
CA ILE A 57 13.41 0.44 -2.05
C ILE A 57 14.93 0.53 -2.20
N ASP A 58 15.59 -0.61 -2.41
CA ASP A 58 17.04 -0.67 -2.61
C ASP A 58 17.47 0.16 -3.82
N GLN A 59 16.79 0.02 -4.95
CA GLN A 59 17.04 0.87 -6.12
C GLN A 59 16.82 2.37 -5.85
N GLY A 60 15.87 2.72 -4.99
CA GLY A 60 15.63 4.10 -4.59
C GLY A 60 16.71 4.64 -3.67
N ILE A 61 17.27 3.82 -2.79
CA ILE A 61 18.42 4.17 -1.96
C ILE A 61 19.64 4.38 -2.85
N GLU A 62 19.96 3.42 -3.73
CA GLU A 62 21.11 3.49 -4.64
C GLU A 62 21.09 4.73 -5.54
N LYS A 63 19.90 5.17 -5.95
CA LYS A 63 19.70 6.32 -6.84
C LYS A 63 19.45 7.64 -6.10
N GLY A 64 19.47 7.63 -4.76
CA GLY A 64 19.25 8.83 -3.92
C GLY A 64 17.80 9.34 -3.90
N TYR A 65 16.83 8.53 -4.33
CA TYR A 65 15.40 8.86 -4.23
C TYR A 65 14.87 8.63 -2.81
N PHE A 66 15.41 7.64 -2.11
CA PHE A 66 15.00 7.22 -0.77
C PHE A 66 16.17 7.31 0.21
N HIS A 67 15.86 7.60 1.47
CA HIS A 67 16.82 7.71 2.55
C HIS A 67 16.35 6.87 3.74
N VAL A 68 16.62 5.55 3.67
CA VAL A 68 16.16 4.57 4.65
C VAL A 68 17.33 3.72 5.12
N SER A 69 17.55 3.67 6.44
CA SER A 69 18.61 2.84 7.04
C SER A 69 18.22 1.37 7.21
N HIS A 70 16.92 1.07 7.26
CA HIS A 70 16.38 -0.27 7.47
C HIS A 70 15.26 -0.58 6.46
N PRO A 71 15.60 -1.00 5.21
CA PRO A 71 14.62 -1.19 4.13
C PRO A 71 13.50 -2.16 4.47
N GLN A 72 13.81 -3.27 5.16
CA GLN A 72 12.81 -4.24 5.60
C GLN A 72 11.77 -3.61 6.53
N THR A 73 12.23 -2.87 7.55
CA THR A 73 11.32 -2.22 8.50
C THR A 73 10.45 -1.18 7.80
N ALA A 74 11.02 -0.38 6.90
CA ALA A 74 10.25 0.57 6.10
C ALA A 74 9.17 -0.13 5.27
N LEU A 75 9.50 -1.26 4.64
CA LEU A 75 8.54 -2.06 3.91
C LEU A 75 7.42 -2.59 4.81
N ASP A 76 7.74 -3.11 5.99
CA ASP A 76 6.74 -3.64 6.93
C ASP A 76 5.69 -2.56 7.28
N PHE A 77 6.13 -1.32 7.50
CA PHE A 77 5.23 -0.18 7.72
C PHE A 77 4.41 0.19 6.47
N ILE A 78 5.01 0.11 5.27
CA ILE A 78 4.28 0.34 4.02
C ILE A 78 3.17 -0.70 3.83
N LEU A 79 3.45 -1.97 4.08
CA LEU A 79 2.45 -3.05 3.99
C LEU A 79 1.32 -2.86 5.01
N LEU A 80 1.63 -2.43 6.24
CA LEU A 80 0.61 -2.09 7.25
C LEU A 80 -0.30 -0.93 6.79
N MET A 81 0.27 0.09 6.14
CA MET A 81 -0.52 1.19 5.58
C MET A 81 -1.42 0.71 4.44
N LEU A 82 -0.94 -0.21 3.58
CA LEU A 82 -1.76 -0.81 2.52
C LEU A 82 -2.90 -1.64 3.09
N ASP A 83 -2.62 -2.50 4.07
CA ASP A 83 -3.67 -3.29 4.76
C ASP A 83 -4.74 -2.35 5.34
N PHE A 84 -4.36 -1.22 5.95
CA PHE A 84 -5.31 -0.22 6.44
C PHE A 84 -6.21 0.36 5.35
N LEU A 85 -5.66 0.67 4.17
CA LEU A 85 -6.42 1.19 3.03
C LEU A 85 -7.41 0.15 2.46
N ILE A 86 -7.06 -1.14 2.55
CA ILE A 86 -7.88 -2.26 2.06
C ILE A 86 -9.02 -2.59 3.04
N VAL A 87 -8.72 -2.64 4.33
CA VAL A 87 -9.64 -3.17 5.36
C VAL A 87 -10.74 -2.21 5.76
N SER A 88 -10.56 -0.89 5.58
CA SER A 88 -11.59 0.10 5.90
C SER A 88 -12.26 0.54 4.60
N PRO A 89 -13.46 0.01 4.26
CA PRO A 89 -14.00 0.19 2.93
C PRO A 89 -14.35 1.66 2.66
N PRO A 90 -14.10 2.14 1.44
CA PRO A 90 -14.61 3.42 0.98
C PRO A 90 -16.14 3.47 0.86
N GLU A 91 -16.85 2.33 0.86
CA GLU A 91 -18.29 2.25 0.54
C GLU A 91 -19.24 3.05 1.45
N LYS A 92 -18.79 3.45 2.65
CA LYS A 92 -19.56 4.36 3.54
C LYS A 92 -18.81 5.66 3.85
N MET A 93 -17.65 5.86 3.24
CA MET A 93 -16.82 7.03 3.50
C MET A 93 -17.13 8.12 2.47
N PRO A 94 -17.44 9.35 2.90
CA PRO A 94 -17.49 10.49 2.00
C PRO A 94 -16.23 10.56 1.14
N ALA A 95 -16.39 10.84 -0.17
CA ALA A 95 -15.28 10.90 -1.12
C ALA A 95 -14.14 11.82 -0.65
N GLU A 96 -14.47 12.91 0.05
CA GLU A 96 -13.50 13.83 0.64
C GLU A 96 -12.63 13.18 1.72
N LEU A 97 -13.22 12.36 2.60
CA LEU A 97 -12.48 11.63 3.64
C LEU A 97 -11.63 10.52 3.05
N LEU A 98 -12.09 9.89 1.97
CA LEU A 98 -11.32 8.89 1.23
C LEU A 98 -10.10 9.53 0.54
N ALA A 99 -10.29 10.67 -0.12
CA ALA A 99 -9.22 11.43 -0.74
C ALA A 99 -8.20 11.91 0.31
N LEU A 100 -8.67 12.38 1.48
CA LEU A 100 -7.81 12.72 2.60
C LEU A 100 -6.99 11.51 3.07
N ARG A 101 -7.62 10.35 3.20
CA ARG A 101 -6.96 9.11 3.61
C ARG A 101 -5.86 8.70 2.63
N PHE A 102 -6.10 8.77 1.32
CA PHE A 102 -5.08 8.48 0.32
C PHE A 102 -3.94 9.49 0.33
N LYS A 103 -4.24 10.78 0.47
CA LYS A 103 -3.22 11.81 0.63
C LYS A 103 -2.34 11.57 1.85
N MET A 104 -2.95 11.21 2.99
CA MET A 104 -2.23 10.87 4.21
C MET A 104 -1.36 9.63 4.02
N ALA A 105 -1.89 8.57 3.42
CA ALA A 105 -1.12 7.37 3.14
C ALA A 105 0.08 7.65 2.23
N GLY A 106 -0.09 8.44 1.16
CA GLY A 106 1.01 8.83 0.27
C GLY A 106 2.09 9.59 1.03
N THR A 107 1.69 10.59 1.83
CA THR A 107 2.64 11.35 2.67
C THR A 107 3.36 10.46 3.68
N LEU A 108 2.67 9.52 4.33
CA LEU A 108 3.27 8.62 5.31
C LEU A 108 4.26 7.65 4.66
N ILE A 109 3.94 7.12 3.47
CA ILE A 109 4.85 6.28 2.68
C ILE A 109 6.11 7.08 2.29
N GLU A 110 5.95 8.30 1.80
CA GLU A 110 7.09 9.19 1.48
C GLU A 110 7.99 9.40 2.70
N LYS A 111 7.40 9.69 3.87
CA LYS A 111 8.14 9.88 5.12
C LYS A 111 8.84 8.60 5.55
N THR A 112 8.19 7.45 5.40
CA THR A 112 8.75 6.13 5.71
C THR A 112 9.96 5.83 4.83
N LEU A 113 9.93 6.26 3.57
CA LEU A 113 11.01 6.08 2.60
C LEU A 113 12.08 7.18 2.65
N GLY A 114 11.91 8.23 3.46
CA GLY A 114 12.77 9.42 3.37
C GLY A 114 12.77 10.04 1.97
N ALA A 115 11.66 9.91 1.24
CA ALA A 115 11.49 10.42 -0.11
C ALA A 115 11.16 11.91 -0.09
N GLN A 116 11.36 12.58 -1.24
CA GLN A 116 10.86 13.94 -1.42
C GLN A 116 9.32 13.96 -1.38
N GLY A 117 8.76 14.97 -0.70
CA GLY A 117 7.31 15.12 -0.61
C GLY A 117 6.66 15.39 -1.97
N GLY A 118 5.49 14.80 -2.19
CA GLY A 118 4.74 14.90 -3.45
C GLY A 118 5.26 14.02 -4.58
N THR A 119 6.09 13.02 -4.29
CA THR A 119 6.58 12.03 -5.27
C THR A 119 5.75 10.76 -5.33
N ILE A 120 4.84 10.54 -4.36
CA ILE A 120 3.91 9.41 -4.31
C ILE A 120 2.49 9.95 -4.14
N THR A 121 1.68 9.80 -5.18
CA THR A 121 0.28 10.23 -5.20
C THR A 121 -0.63 9.03 -5.30
N ILE A 122 -1.43 8.77 -4.26
CA ILE A 122 -2.41 7.68 -4.28
C ILE A 122 -3.76 8.25 -4.67
N THR A 123 -4.36 7.69 -5.71
CA THR A 123 -5.73 7.98 -6.13
C THR A 123 -6.46 6.66 -6.45
N LEU A 124 -7.76 6.73 -6.72
CA LEU A 124 -8.54 5.58 -7.23
C LEU A 124 -8.90 5.81 -8.69
#